data_AF-A0A085ZL66-F1
#
_entry.id   AF-A0A085ZL66-F1
#
_cell.length_a   1.000
_cell.length_b   1.000
_cell.length_c   1.000
_cell.angle_alpha   90.00
_cell.angle_beta   90.00
_cell.angle_gamma   90.00
#
_symmetry.space_group_name_H-M   'P 1'
#
loop_
_entity.id
_entity.type
_entity.pdbx_description
1 polymer ?
#
loop_
_entity_poly.entity_id
_entity_poly.type
_entity_poly.pdbx_seq_one_letter_code
_entity_poly.pdbx_strand_id
1 'polypeptide(L)'
;MRFSKIYFILAFLISVKLFATAQAPDYLIIGKDTLSIQSNPLQEYFEAHPIPKNLITIISSGNWRGYIAYFQFLDGKLVVENIYKEEAKENDKAQTDFVLTSIYKEVFGDNKNFECNFYSGLLICPSGKMLQYVHMGYSSLFENYTLIELKDGINIKSKKITGEEFMDFKKKYFKYYKKTDEYKQKAKEFKEMTADQDKVLNELMSEKSNNNKENKYLKQKEADYKADKQVESFMFIFLNDYMKTIEIPLN
;
A
#
# COMPACT_ATOMS: atom_id res chain seq x y z
N MET A 1 46.76 -32.94 14.43
CA MET A 1 45.73 -33.10 15.49
C MET A 1 45.26 -31.74 15.96
N ARG A 2 44.01 -31.39 15.66
CA ARG A 2 42.99 -30.74 16.51
C ARG A 2 42.01 -29.97 15.62
N PHE A 3 40.79 -30.49 15.60
CA PHE A 3 39.63 -29.93 14.94
C PHE A 3 39.25 -28.57 15.53
N SER A 4 38.83 -27.63 14.67
CA SER A 4 37.97 -26.53 15.06
C SER A 4 36.86 -26.41 14.03
N LYS A 5 35.62 -26.57 14.49
CA LYS A 5 34.37 -26.37 13.76
C LYS A 5 34.27 -24.88 13.40
N ILE A 6 34.16 -24.55 12.11
CA ILE A 6 33.79 -23.19 11.70
C ILE A 6 32.34 -23.25 11.20
N TYR A 7 31.45 -22.75 12.05
CA TYR A 7 30.11 -22.30 11.65
C TYR A 7 30.27 -21.06 10.78
N PHE A 8 30.00 -21.16 9.48
CA PHE A 8 29.71 -19.98 8.65
C PHE A 8 28.20 -19.82 8.57
N ILE A 9 27.61 -19.36 9.67
CA ILE A 9 26.36 -18.58 9.61
C ILE A 9 26.80 -17.14 9.80
N LEU A 10 27.01 -16.43 8.70
CA LEU A 10 26.95 -14.97 8.74
C LEU A 10 26.03 -14.53 7.62
N ALA A 11 24.83 -14.16 8.05
CA ALA A 11 23.77 -13.57 7.27
C ALA A 11 24.31 -12.36 6.49
N PHE A 12 24.47 -12.51 5.18
CA PHE A 12 24.45 -11.37 4.28
C PHE A 12 23.00 -11.13 3.88
N LEU A 13 22.20 -10.65 4.84
CA LEU A 13 21.03 -9.85 4.54
C LEU A 13 21.57 -8.59 3.88
N ILE A 14 21.69 -8.61 2.55
CA ILE A 14 21.82 -7.40 1.76
C ILE A 14 20.53 -6.63 2.02
N SER A 15 20.57 -5.78 3.03
CA SER A 15 19.60 -4.74 3.28
C SER A 15 19.75 -3.74 2.14
N VAL A 16 19.13 -4.04 1.01
CA VAL A 16 18.77 -3.00 0.07
C VAL A 16 17.77 -2.15 0.84
N LYS A 17 18.24 -1.05 1.44
CA LYS A 17 17.36 0.00 1.93
C LYS A 17 16.72 0.60 0.68
N LEU A 18 15.66 -0.04 0.19
CA LEU A 18 14.79 0.53 -0.81
C LEU A 18 14.25 1.81 -0.18
N PHE A 19 14.72 2.95 -0.69
CA PHE A 19 14.22 4.27 -0.32
C PHE A 19 12.81 4.42 -0.87
N ALA A 20 11.87 3.69 -0.29
CA ALA A 20 10.46 3.92 -0.57
C ALA A 20 10.04 5.22 0.11
N THR A 21 9.03 5.88 -0.44
CA THR A 21 8.38 7.02 0.19
C THR A 21 6.98 6.57 0.62
N ALA A 22 6.55 6.98 1.81
CA ALA A 22 5.20 6.67 2.26
C ALA A 22 4.19 7.27 1.28
N GLN A 23 3.11 6.53 1.01
CA GLN A 23 2.10 6.98 0.07
C GLN A 23 1.27 8.13 0.70
N ALA A 24 1.00 9.17 -0.09
CA ALA A 24 0.11 10.25 0.28
C ALA A 24 -1.29 9.67 0.55
N PRO A 25 -1.88 9.96 1.73
CA PRO A 25 -3.19 9.43 2.09
C PRO A 25 -4.30 10.18 1.34
N ASP A 26 -5.42 9.51 1.21
CA ASP A 26 -6.70 10.21 1.03
C ASP A 26 -7.22 10.70 2.39
N TYR A 27 -8.29 11.48 2.37
CA TYR A 27 -8.83 12.10 3.59
C TYR A 27 -10.32 11.85 3.76
N LEU A 28 -10.76 11.64 4.99
CA LEU A 28 -12.15 11.50 5.40
C LEU A 28 -12.53 12.67 6.30
N ILE A 29 -13.50 13.47 5.86
CA ILE A 29 -14.05 14.59 6.61
C ILE A 29 -15.18 14.07 7.52
N ILE A 30 -15.08 14.33 8.82
CA ILE A 30 -16.11 13.99 9.82
C ILE A 30 -16.37 15.22 10.69
N GLY A 31 -17.48 15.90 10.42
CA GLY A 31 -17.82 17.14 11.14
C GLY A 31 -16.76 18.21 10.88
N LYS A 32 -15.98 18.57 11.92
CA LYS A 32 -14.87 19.54 11.82
C LYS A 32 -13.50 18.88 11.71
N ASP A 33 -13.43 17.56 11.84
CA ASP A 33 -12.20 16.81 11.77
C ASP A 33 -11.95 16.28 10.35
N THR A 34 -10.67 16.15 9.99
CA THR A 34 -10.24 15.52 8.74
C THR A 34 -9.22 14.45 9.07
N LEU A 35 -9.57 13.20 8.80
CA LEU A 35 -8.76 12.04 9.12
C LEU A 35 -8.03 11.58 7.86
N SER A 36 -6.74 11.27 7.95
CA SER A 36 -6.04 10.57 6.87
C SER A 36 -6.56 9.14 6.76
N ILE A 37 -6.63 8.61 5.54
CA ILE A 37 -7.03 7.23 5.24
C ILE A 37 -5.79 6.47 4.77
N GLN A 38 -5.55 5.31 5.39
CA GLN A 38 -4.48 4.37 5.06
C GLN A 38 -4.99 3.19 4.21
N SER A 39 -5.82 3.50 3.22
CA SER A 39 -6.36 2.61 2.17
C SER A 39 -6.74 3.46 0.95
N ASN A 40 -7.09 2.83 -0.19
CA ASN A 40 -7.35 3.52 -1.46
C ASN A 40 -8.81 3.32 -1.95
N PRO A 41 -9.80 4.09 -1.48
CA PRO A 41 -11.21 3.81 -1.78
C PRO A 41 -11.59 3.91 -3.27
N LEU A 42 -10.90 4.76 -4.05
CA LEU A 42 -11.17 4.94 -5.48
C LEU A 42 -10.38 3.99 -6.40
N GLN A 43 -9.56 3.08 -5.85
CA GLN A 43 -8.70 2.22 -6.68
C GLN A 43 -9.51 1.37 -7.66
N GLU A 44 -10.49 0.61 -7.19
CA GLU A 44 -11.35 -0.23 -8.03
C GLU A 44 -12.11 0.59 -9.08
N TYR A 45 -12.60 1.77 -8.70
CA TYR A 45 -13.27 2.66 -9.63
C TYR A 45 -12.36 3.09 -10.78
N PHE A 46 -11.10 3.46 -10.50
CA PHE A 46 -10.15 3.89 -11.53
C PHE A 46 -9.53 2.73 -12.33
N GLU A 47 -9.56 1.50 -11.81
CA GLU A 47 -9.25 0.31 -12.62
C GLU A 47 -10.29 0.12 -13.74
N ALA A 48 -11.57 0.36 -13.46
CA ALA A 48 -12.67 0.30 -14.43
C ALA A 48 -12.85 1.59 -15.26
N HIS A 49 -12.52 2.75 -14.68
CA HIS A 49 -12.68 4.08 -15.28
C HIS A 49 -11.37 4.86 -15.20
N PRO A 50 -10.35 4.51 -16.01
CA PRO A 50 -9.03 5.12 -15.91
C PRO A 50 -9.07 6.63 -16.02
N ILE A 51 -8.34 7.31 -15.13
CA ILE A 51 -8.17 8.77 -15.19
C ILE A 51 -7.54 9.14 -16.55
N PRO A 52 -8.07 10.15 -17.26
CA PRO A 52 -7.47 10.59 -18.51
C PRO A 52 -5.98 10.89 -18.35
N LYS A 53 -5.13 10.33 -19.23
CA LYS A 53 -3.65 10.40 -19.11
C LYS A 53 -3.10 11.83 -19.09
N ASN A 54 -3.80 12.78 -19.71
CA ASN A 54 -3.43 14.18 -19.75
C ASN A 54 -3.90 14.97 -18.52
N LEU A 55 -4.74 14.39 -17.66
CA LEU A 55 -5.27 15.07 -16.48
C LEU A 55 -4.23 15.10 -15.35
N ILE A 56 -3.58 13.96 -15.09
CA ILE A 56 -2.51 13.82 -14.10
C ILE A 56 -1.16 14.06 -14.78
N THR A 57 -0.54 15.20 -14.48
CA THR A 57 0.73 15.62 -15.09
C THR A 57 1.93 15.42 -14.18
N ILE A 58 1.71 15.17 -12.89
CA ILE A 58 2.76 15.00 -11.88
C ILE A 58 2.45 13.74 -11.07
N ILE A 59 3.45 12.87 -10.95
CA ILE A 59 3.47 11.73 -10.02
C ILE A 59 4.80 11.76 -9.28
N SER A 60 4.83 11.21 -8.07
CA SER A 60 6.04 11.11 -7.26
C SER A 60 6.16 9.74 -6.60
N SER A 61 7.33 9.44 -6.03
CA SER A 61 7.52 8.20 -5.24
C SER A 61 6.59 8.14 -4.02
N GLY A 62 6.15 9.29 -3.51
CA GLY A 62 5.20 9.43 -2.41
C GLY A 62 3.76 9.58 -2.86
N ASN A 63 3.48 9.75 -4.15
CA ASN A 63 2.12 9.75 -4.68
C ASN A 63 2.10 9.19 -6.11
N TRP A 64 2.16 7.86 -6.23
CA TRP A 64 2.14 7.19 -7.53
C TRP A 64 0.74 7.20 -8.17
N ARG A 65 -0.31 7.39 -7.37
CA ARG A 65 -1.70 7.56 -7.82
C ARG A 65 -1.91 8.88 -8.57
N GLY A 66 -1.11 9.89 -8.22
CA GLY A 66 -1.17 11.24 -8.83
C GLY A 66 -2.36 12.09 -8.40
N TYR A 67 -3.19 11.60 -7.46
CA TYR A 67 -4.29 12.35 -6.88
C TYR A 67 -4.34 12.20 -5.36
N ILE A 68 -5.11 13.07 -4.70
CA ILE A 68 -5.51 13.01 -3.30
C ILE A 68 -7.02 13.21 -3.26
N ALA A 69 -7.75 12.22 -2.76
CA ALA A 69 -9.21 12.28 -2.63
C ALA A 69 -9.63 12.69 -1.22
N TYR A 70 -10.73 13.43 -1.15
CA TYR A 70 -11.42 13.79 0.07
C TYR A 70 -12.81 13.17 0.02
N PHE A 71 -13.18 12.48 1.08
CA PHE A 71 -14.46 11.80 1.24
C PHE A 71 -15.21 12.37 2.43
N GLN A 72 -16.52 12.17 2.44
CA GLN A 72 -17.37 12.40 3.61
C GLN A 72 -18.51 11.40 3.63
N PHE A 73 -19.25 11.35 4.75
CA PHE A 73 -20.50 10.62 4.82
C PHE A 73 -21.68 11.57 4.64
N LEU A 74 -22.52 11.32 3.63
CA LEU A 74 -23.82 11.95 3.45
C LEU A 74 -24.91 10.89 3.59
N ASP A 75 -25.84 11.10 4.53
CA ASP A 75 -26.92 10.15 4.83
C ASP A 75 -26.46 8.70 5.03
N GLY A 76 -25.29 8.53 5.68
CA GLY A 76 -24.69 7.22 5.97
C GLY A 76 -23.93 6.58 4.81
N LYS A 77 -23.85 7.23 3.65
CA LYS A 77 -23.12 6.78 2.47
C LYS A 77 -21.81 7.52 2.31
N LEU A 78 -20.75 6.80 1.95
CA LEU A 78 -19.48 7.37 1.57
C LEU A 78 -19.61 8.04 0.20
N VAL A 79 -19.27 9.33 0.13
CA VAL A 79 -19.25 10.09 -1.12
C VAL A 79 -17.89 10.77 -1.30
N VAL A 80 -17.51 11.04 -2.54
CA VAL A 80 -16.36 11.88 -2.84
C VAL A 80 -16.77 13.35 -2.70
N GLU A 81 -16.12 14.04 -1.78
CA GLU A 81 -16.25 15.50 -1.60
C GLU A 81 -15.41 16.24 -2.65
N ASN A 82 -14.16 15.83 -2.82
CA ASN A 82 -13.29 16.39 -3.84
C ASN A 82 -12.17 15.41 -4.22
N ILE A 83 -11.55 15.63 -5.37
CA ILE A 83 -10.32 14.96 -5.80
C ILE A 83 -9.37 16.01 -6.35
N TYR A 84 -8.13 15.98 -5.89
CA TYR A 84 -7.11 16.95 -6.25
C TYR A 84 -5.94 16.27 -6.92
N LYS A 85 -5.27 16.99 -7.83
CA LYS A 85 -3.93 16.67 -8.29
C LYS A 85 -2.95 17.77 -7.86
N GLU A 86 -1.67 17.44 -7.83
CA GLU A 86 -0.62 18.45 -7.70
C GLU A 86 -0.36 19.12 -9.06
N GLU A 87 -0.25 20.44 -9.05
CA GLU A 87 0.18 21.24 -10.20
C GLU A 87 1.37 22.11 -9.81
N ALA A 88 2.37 22.14 -10.68
CA ALA A 88 3.47 23.09 -10.61
C ALA A 88 3.01 24.45 -11.13
N LYS A 89 3.14 25.50 -10.31
CA LYS A 89 2.90 26.89 -10.69
C LYS A 89 4.14 27.71 -10.42
N GLU A 90 4.50 28.55 -11.38
CA GLU A 90 5.58 29.52 -11.20
C GLU A 90 5.05 30.68 -10.35
N ASN A 91 5.76 31.02 -9.29
CA ASN A 91 5.44 32.16 -8.44
C ASN A 91 6.17 33.42 -8.90
N ASP A 92 5.83 34.56 -8.27
CA ASP A 92 6.39 35.89 -8.61
C ASP A 92 7.93 35.99 -8.50
N LYS A 93 8.58 34.98 -7.90
CA LYS A 93 10.05 34.89 -7.75
C LYS A 93 10.69 33.91 -8.74
N ALA A 94 9.96 33.48 -9.78
CA ALA A 94 10.38 32.44 -10.72
C ALA A 94 10.76 31.11 -10.03
N GLN A 95 10.10 30.80 -8.91
CA GLN A 95 10.23 29.51 -8.23
C GLN A 95 8.98 28.67 -8.47
N THR A 96 9.14 27.36 -8.50
CA THR A 96 8.02 26.43 -8.68
C THR A 96 7.39 26.09 -7.34
N ASP A 97 6.14 26.47 -7.17
CA ASP A 97 5.28 26.02 -6.09
C ASP A 97 4.40 24.86 -6.55
N PHE A 98 4.10 23.93 -5.65
CA PHE A 98 3.14 22.86 -5.89
C PHE A 98 1.84 23.19 -5.18
N VAL A 99 0.75 23.23 -5.94
CA VAL A 99 -0.59 23.51 -5.41
C VAL A 99 -1.53 22.36 -5.73
N LEU A 100 -2.52 22.16 -4.86
CA LEU A 100 -3.61 21.22 -5.12
C LEU A 100 -4.67 21.90 -5.97
N THR A 101 -4.90 21.35 -7.16
CA THR A 101 -5.97 21.78 -8.06
C THR A 101 -7.04 20.70 -8.11
N SER A 102 -8.30 21.10 -7.87
CA SER A 102 -9.44 20.19 -7.95
C SER A 102 -9.60 19.71 -9.39
N ILE A 103 -9.80 18.40 -9.55
CA ILE A 103 -10.10 17.75 -10.83
C ILE A 103 -11.45 17.02 -10.79
N TYR A 104 -12.32 17.42 -9.85
CA TYR A 104 -13.57 16.72 -9.60
C TYR A 104 -14.47 16.70 -10.83
N LYS A 105 -14.58 17.83 -11.53
CA LYS A 105 -15.45 17.95 -12.70
C LYS A 105 -14.95 17.12 -13.87
N GLU A 106 -13.64 17.03 -14.03
CA GLU A 106 -12.97 16.24 -15.06
C GLU A 106 -13.12 14.73 -14.81
N VAL A 107 -13.22 14.32 -13.54
CA VAL A 107 -13.33 12.92 -13.15
C VAL A 107 -14.79 12.45 -13.02
N PHE A 108 -15.67 13.25 -12.43
CA PHE A 108 -17.05 12.87 -12.06
C PHE A 108 -18.12 13.72 -12.74
N GLY A 109 -17.76 14.69 -13.58
CA GLY A 109 -18.70 15.59 -14.23
C GLY A 109 -19.41 16.52 -13.24
N ASP A 110 -20.69 16.77 -13.46
CA ASP A 110 -21.51 17.63 -12.58
C ASP A 110 -22.15 16.85 -11.40
N ASN A 111 -21.75 15.59 -11.16
CA ASN A 111 -22.26 14.77 -10.06
C ASN A 111 -21.66 15.23 -8.72
N LYS A 112 -22.31 16.18 -8.04
CA LYS A 112 -21.82 16.80 -6.80
C LYS A 112 -21.58 15.86 -5.62
N ASN A 113 -22.23 14.70 -5.60
CA ASN A 113 -22.16 13.74 -4.49
C ASN A 113 -21.87 12.34 -5.06
N PHE A 114 -20.74 12.18 -5.75
CA PHE A 114 -20.37 10.89 -6.32
C PHE A 114 -20.32 9.81 -5.22
N GLU A 115 -21.35 8.96 -5.18
CA GLU A 115 -21.50 7.89 -4.19
C GLU A 115 -20.53 6.75 -4.47
N CYS A 116 -19.76 6.35 -3.45
CA CYS A 116 -18.82 5.23 -3.54
C CYS A 116 -19.52 3.88 -3.34
N ASN A 117 -20.63 3.63 -4.04
CA ASN A 117 -21.45 2.42 -3.86
C ASN A 117 -20.78 1.12 -4.33
N PHE A 118 -19.70 1.22 -5.09
CA PHE A 118 -18.83 0.09 -5.46
C PHE A 118 -17.89 -0.31 -4.32
N TYR A 119 -17.62 0.57 -3.36
CA TYR A 119 -16.59 0.34 -2.36
C TYR A 119 -17.10 -0.54 -1.21
N SER A 120 -16.54 -1.74 -1.10
CA SER A 120 -16.69 -2.64 0.06
C SER A 120 -15.34 -2.93 0.66
N GLY A 121 -15.01 -2.32 1.79
CA GLY A 121 -13.68 -2.38 2.37
C GLY A 121 -13.55 -1.73 3.74
N LEU A 122 -12.30 -1.62 4.21
CA LEU A 122 -11.99 -0.98 5.48
C LEU A 122 -11.29 0.37 5.28
N LEU A 123 -11.91 1.44 5.78
CA LEU A 123 -11.20 2.70 5.98
C LEU A 123 -10.39 2.60 7.27
N ILE A 124 -9.07 2.77 7.15
CA ILE A 124 -8.13 2.69 8.26
C ILE A 124 -7.63 4.11 8.54
N CYS A 125 -8.13 4.74 9.59
CA CYS A 125 -7.86 6.15 9.88
C CYS A 125 -6.95 6.30 11.11
N PRO A 126 -5.62 6.45 10.96
CA PRO A 126 -4.72 6.70 12.09
C PRO A 126 -4.95 8.08 12.72
N SER A 127 -4.62 8.20 13.99
CA SER A 127 -4.68 9.46 14.75
C SER A 127 -3.69 9.46 15.92
N GLY A 128 -3.37 10.65 16.43
CA GLY A 128 -2.34 10.84 17.44
C GLY A 128 -0.92 10.86 16.84
N LYS A 129 0.09 10.65 17.68
CA LYS A 129 1.49 10.66 17.25
C LYS A 129 1.82 9.44 16.40
N MET A 130 2.71 9.63 15.43
CA MET A 130 3.36 8.52 14.74
C MET A 130 4.38 7.89 15.69
N LEU A 131 4.17 6.62 16.02
CA LEU A 131 5.02 5.84 16.94
C LEU A 131 6.21 5.20 16.22
N GLN A 132 5.99 4.74 14.98
CA GLN A 132 7.03 4.14 14.15
C GLN A 132 6.84 4.56 12.70
N TYR A 133 7.87 5.18 12.15
CA TYR A 133 7.87 5.56 10.75
C TYR A 133 8.32 4.39 9.87
N VAL A 134 7.53 4.12 8.82
CA VAL A 134 7.86 3.16 7.77
C VAL A 134 7.60 3.80 6.42
N HIS A 135 8.63 3.72 5.58
CA HIS A 135 8.76 4.36 4.28
C HIS A 135 7.96 3.71 3.13
N MET A 136 7.23 2.63 3.37
CA MET A 136 6.55 1.86 2.32
C MET A 136 5.03 1.86 2.50
N GLY A 137 4.31 2.35 1.49
CA GLY A 137 2.85 2.39 1.47
C GLY A 137 2.30 3.11 2.70
N TYR A 138 1.31 2.49 3.35
CA TYR A 138 0.68 2.98 4.58
C TYR A 138 1.18 2.26 5.85
N SER A 139 2.47 1.90 5.90
CA SER A 139 3.00 1.00 6.94
C SER A 139 3.43 1.69 8.25
N SER A 140 3.35 3.02 8.36
CA SER A 140 3.68 3.72 9.60
C SER A 140 2.66 3.43 10.70
N LEU A 141 3.13 3.30 11.94
CA LEU A 141 2.32 3.02 13.12
C LEU A 141 2.00 4.30 13.90
N PHE A 142 0.77 4.42 14.38
CA PHE A 142 0.28 5.58 15.15
C PHE A 142 -0.30 5.16 16.51
N GLU A 143 -0.51 6.13 17.40
CA GLU A 143 -1.07 5.89 18.74
C GLU A 143 -2.46 5.26 18.71
N ASN A 144 -3.33 5.71 17.80
CA ASN A 144 -4.73 5.28 17.74
C ASN A 144 -5.20 5.11 16.30
N TYR A 145 -6.21 4.27 16.11
CA TYR A 145 -6.84 4.01 14.83
C TYR A 145 -8.37 4.02 14.98
N THR A 146 -9.04 4.67 14.03
CA THR A 146 -10.47 4.48 13.78
C THR A 146 -10.62 3.61 12.54
N LEU A 147 -11.21 2.43 12.72
CA LEU A 147 -11.52 1.49 11.65
C LEU A 147 -13.00 1.64 11.29
N ILE A 148 -13.31 1.82 10.01
CA ILE A 148 -14.69 1.98 9.51
C ILE A 148 -14.90 0.97 8.39
N GLU A 149 -15.77 -0.01 8.63
CA GLU A 149 -16.13 -1.04 7.68
C GLU A 149 -17.27 -0.55 6.78
N LEU A 150 -17.03 -0.61 5.48
CA LEU A 150 -17.95 -0.23 4.44
C LEU A 150 -18.42 -1.45 3.66
N LYS A 151 -19.72 -1.51 3.41
CA LYS A 151 -20.33 -2.40 2.43
C LYS A 151 -21.14 -1.57 1.45
N ASP A 152 -20.81 -1.66 0.17
CA ASP A 152 -21.46 -0.92 -0.91
C ASP A 152 -21.54 0.59 -0.62
N GLY A 153 -20.44 1.15 -0.09
CA GLY A 153 -20.31 2.54 0.33
C GLY A 153 -21.01 2.89 1.66
N ILE A 154 -21.68 1.95 2.33
CA ILE A 154 -22.44 2.20 3.56
C ILE A 154 -21.62 1.78 4.79
N ASN A 155 -21.55 2.65 5.80
CA ASN A 155 -20.96 2.32 7.09
C ASN A 155 -21.79 1.30 7.84
N ILE A 156 -21.28 0.08 7.94
CA ILE A 156 -21.94 -1.01 8.68
C ILE A 156 -21.36 -1.20 10.07
N LYS A 157 -20.10 -0.82 10.30
CA LYS A 157 -19.45 -0.98 11.60
C LYS A 157 -18.28 -0.03 11.75
N SER A 158 -18.04 0.45 12.97
CA SER A 158 -16.86 1.25 13.28
C SER A 158 -16.26 0.83 14.62
N LYS A 159 -14.94 0.91 14.75
CA LYS A 159 -14.22 0.61 15.99
C LYS A 159 -13.01 1.51 16.16
N LYS A 160 -12.84 2.05 17.36
CA LYS A 160 -11.60 2.71 17.78
C LYS A 160 -10.72 1.71 18.51
N ILE A 161 -9.43 1.69 18.20
CA ILE A 161 -8.43 0.81 18.80
C ILE A 161 -7.09 1.55 18.95
N THR A 162 -6.25 1.08 19.85
CA THR A 162 -4.87 1.57 20.00
C THR A 162 -3.97 1.07 18.87
N GLY A 163 -2.79 1.66 18.72
CA GLY A 163 -1.76 1.17 17.78
C GLY A 163 -1.32 -0.26 18.05
N GLU A 164 -1.23 -0.66 19.32
CA GLU A 164 -0.90 -2.04 19.72
C GLU A 164 -1.99 -3.01 19.25
N GLU A 165 -3.25 -2.70 19.55
CA GLU A 165 -4.41 -3.49 19.11
C GLU A 165 -4.50 -3.57 17.58
N PHE A 166 -4.21 -2.47 16.87
CA PHE A 166 -4.19 -2.45 15.41
C PHE A 166 -3.10 -3.36 14.84
N MET A 167 -1.89 -3.34 15.41
CA MET A 167 -0.81 -4.21 14.96
C MET A 167 -1.13 -5.69 15.18
N ASP A 168 -1.75 -6.02 16.31
CA ASP A 168 -2.21 -7.39 16.59
C ASP A 168 -3.34 -7.83 15.66
N PHE A 169 -4.30 -6.93 15.38
CA PHE A 169 -5.33 -7.14 14.39
C PHE A 169 -4.71 -7.38 13.00
N LYS A 170 -3.80 -6.52 12.54
CA LYS A 170 -3.11 -6.65 11.25
C LYS A 170 -2.38 -7.99 11.11
N LYS A 171 -1.66 -8.44 12.15
CA LYS A 171 -0.99 -9.76 12.16
C LYS A 171 -1.98 -10.92 12.05
N LYS A 172 -3.08 -10.87 12.80
CA LYS A 172 -4.10 -11.94 12.77
C LYS A 172 -4.84 -11.94 11.43
N TYR A 173 -5.18 -10.77 10.89
CA TYR A 173 -5.79 -10.60 9.57
C TYR A 173 -4.88 -11.15 8.48
N PHE A 174 -3.57 -10.89 8.54
CA PHE A 174 -2.62 -11.45 7.58
C PHE A 174 -2.63 -12.98 7.55
N LYS A 175 -2.69 -13.62 8.74
CA LYS A 175 -2.79 -15.09 8.83
C LYS A 175 -4.06 -15.63 8.19
N TYR A 176 -5.16 -14.89 8.28
CA TYR A 176 -6.40 -15.19 7.56
C TYR A 176 -6.22 -14.97 6.05
N TYR A 177 -5.75 -13.78 5.65
CA TYR A 177 -5.57 -13.38 4.25
C TYR A 177 -4.71 -14.38 3.48
N LYS A 178 -3.64 -14.91 4.08
CA LYS A 178 -2.79 -15.97 3.49
C LYS A 178 -3.54 -17.23 3.01
N LYS A 179 -4.76 -17.46 3.50
CA LYS A 179 -5.59 -18.61 3.14
C LYS A 179 -6.56 -18.32 2.00
N THR A 180 -6.76 -17.05 1.62
CA THR A 180 -7.70 -16.64 0.58
C THR A 180 -7.13 -16.90 -0.81
N ASP A 181 -8.01 -17.03 -1.81
CA ASP A 181 -7.58 -17.14 -3.21
C ASP A 181 -7.01 -15.81 -3.74
N GLU A 182 -7.50 -14.68 -3.23
CA GLU A 182 -6.96 -13.34 -3.52
C GLU A 182 -5.47 -13.25 -3.14
N TYR A 183 -5.07 -13.75 -1.96
CA TYR A 183 -3.67 -13.81 -1.59
C TYR A 183 -2.85 -14.70 -2.52
N LYS A 184 -3.35 -15.88 -2.88
CA LYS A 184 -2.63 -16.81 -3.78
C LYS A 184 -2.40 -16.16 -5.14
N GLN A 185 -3.40 -15.44 -5.66
CA GLN A 185 -3.31 -14.71 -6.92
C GLN A 185 -2.26 -13.59 -6.82
N LYS A 186 -2.36 -12.72 -5.81
CA LYS A 186 -1.40 -11.61 -5.62
C LYS A 186 0.02 -12.08 -5.36
N ALA A 187 0.19 -13.17 -4.60
CA ALA A 187 1.48 -13.78 -4.36
C ALA A 187 2.10 -14.31 -5.67
N LYS A 188 1.29 -14.90 -6.56
CA LYS A 188 1.75 -15.36 -7.88
C LYS A 188 2.14 -14.17 -8.78
N GLU A 189 1.29 -13.16 -8.88
CA GLU A 189 1.55 -11.93 -9.65
C GLU A 189 2.88 -11.29 -9.23
N PHE A 190 3.11 -11.17 -7.91
CA PHE A 190 4.36 -10.60 -7.39
C PHE A 190 5.59 -11.45 -7.74
N LYS A 191 5.49 -12.78 -7.63
CA LYS A 191 6.60 -13.69 -7.99
C LYS A 191 6.97 -13.55 -9.47
N GLU A 192 5.98 -13.49 -10.36
CA GLU A 192 6.19 -13.32 -11.79
C GLU A 192 6.89 -11.98 -12.10
N MET A 193 6.43 -10.88 -11.47
CA MET A 193 7.07 -9.57 -11.61
C MET A 193 8.54 -9.57 -11.15
N THR A 194 8.85 -10.24 -10.03
CA THR A 194 10.24 -10.32 -9.53
C THR A 194 11.14 -11.20 -10.40
N ALA A 195 10.61 -12.29 -10.97
CA ALA A 195 11.37 -13.18 -11.85
C ALA A 195 11.79 -12.47 -13.15
N ASP A 196 10.90 -11.64 -13.72
CA ASP A 196 11.20 -10.84 -14.90
C ASP A 196 12.29 -9.79 -14.61
N GLN A 197 12.22 -9.13 -13.45
CA GLN A 197 13.24 -8.18 -13.01
C GLN A 197 14.61 -8.86 -12.80
N ASP A 198 14.63 -10.02 -12.14
CA ASP A 198 15.85 -10.79 -11.93
C ASP A 198 16.46 -11.27 -13.25
N LYS A 199 15.65 -11.63 -14.25
CA LYS A 199 16.13 -11.99 -15.58
C LYS A 199 16.81 -10.80 -16.28
N VAL A 200 16.16 -9.63 -16.29
CA VAL A 200 16.73 -8.40 -16.85
C VAL A 200 18.04 -8.02 -16.13
N LEU A 201 18.06 -8.10 -14.80
CA LEU A 201 19.25 -7.79 -14.01
C LEU A 201 20.37 -8.80 -14.26
N ASN A 202 20.06 -10.09 -14.37
CA ASN A 202 21.06 -11.13 -14.65
C ASN A 202 21.63 -11.02 -16.08
N GLU A 203 20.83 -10.64 -17.07
CA GLU A 203 21.32 -10.33 -18.42
C GLU A 203 22.31 -9.15 -18.39
N LEU A 204 22.01 -8.09 -17.63
CA LEU A 204 22.91 -6.94 -17.41
C LEU A 204 24.17 -7.29 -16.61
N MET A 205 24.09 -8.26 -15.69
CA MET A 205 25.18 -8.63 -14.78
C MET A 205 26.05 -9.79 -15.31
N SER A 206 25.63 -10.44 -16.40
CA SER A 206 26.31 -11.61 -16.99
C SER A 206 27.73 -11.32 -17.53
N GLU A 207 28.17 -10.05 -17.59
CA GLU A 207 29.57 -9.70 -17.91
C GLU A 207 30.57 -9.98 -16.76
N LYS A 208 30.13 -10.25 -15.54
CA LYS A 208 31.04 -10.50 -14.40
C LYS A 208 30.56 -11.59 -13.47
N SER A 209 31.00 -12.83 -13.74
CA SER A 209 31.74 -13.68 -12.78
C SER A 209 31.53 -15.16 -13.06
N ASN A 210 32.63 -15.91 -12.97
CA ASN A 210 32.72 -17.34 -13.16
C ASN A 210 32.77 -18.08 -11.81
N ASN A 211 32.07 -19.21 -11.76
CA ASN A 211 32.30 -20.41 -10.95
C ASN A 211 32.17 -20.37 -9.42
N ASN A 212 31.24 -21.17 -8.90
CA ASN A 212 31.50 -22.10 -7.79
C ASN A 212 30.52 -23.28 -7.83
N LYS A 213 31.04 -24.52 -7.69
CA LYS A 213 30.26 -25.77 -7.64
C LYS A 213 29.62 -25.92 -6.25
N GLU A 214 28.48 -25.27 -6.08
CA GLU A 214 27.60 -25.40 -4.92
C GLU A 214 26.50 -26.43 -5.21
N ASN A 215 25.96 -27.10 -4.18
CA ASN A 215 24.90 -28.09 -4.34
C ASN A 215 23.62 -27.42 -4.89
N LYS A 216 23.35 -27.63 -6.18
CA LYS A 216 22.27 -26.98 -6.94
C LYS A 216 20.89 -27.12 -6.28
N TYR A 217 20.62 -28.24 -5.61
CA TYR A 217 19.34 -28.48 -4.92
C TYR A 217 19.17 -27.59 -3.67
N LEU A 218 20.21 -27.51 -2.83
CA LEU A 218 20.17 -26.68 -1.62
C LEU A 218 20.07 -25.20 -2.00
N LYS A 219 20.84 -24.77 -3.00
CA LYS A 219 20.80 -23.40 -3.52
C LYS A 219 19.43 -23.01 -4.07
N GLN A 220 18.78 -23.93 -4.80
CA GLN A 220 17.42 -23.70 -5.29
C GLN A 220 16.44 -23.56 -4.13
N LYS A 221 16.48 -24.48 -3.16
CA LYS A 221 15.58 -24.45 -1.99
C LYS A 221 15.76 -23.20 -1.12
N GLU A 222 16.99 -22.74 -0.95
CA GLU A 222 17.29 -21.49 -0.24
C GLU A 222 16.79 -20.26 -1.00
N ALA A 223 16.95 -20.25 -2.33
CA ALA A 223 16.41 -19.20 -3.20
C ALA A 223 14.88 -19.15 -3.14
N ASP A 224 14.21 -20.31 -3.24
CA ASP A 224 12.76 -20.42 -3.16
C ASP A 224 12.23 -19.94 -1.80
N TYR A 225 12.88 -20.35 -0.69
CA TYR A 225 12.53 -19.90 0.66
C TYR A 225 12.70 -18.38 0.83
N LYS A 226 13.76 -17.80 0.27
CA LYS A 226 13.99 -16.36 0.30
C LYS A 226 12.93 -15.60 -0.50
N ALA A 227 12.56 -16.10 -1.67
CA ALA A 227 11.51 -15.52 -2.51
C ALA A 227 10.15 -15.56 -1.79
N ASP A 228 9.80 -16.68 -1.15
CA ASP A 228 8.57 -16.80 -0.36
C ASP A 228 8.53 -15.78 0.80
N LYS A 229 9.64 -15.61 1.52
CA LYS A 229 9.77 -14.60 2.59
C LYS A 229 9.60 -13.18 2.07
N GLN A 230 10.13 -12.87 0.89
CA GLN A 230 9.99 -11.56 0.26
C GLN A 230 8.53 -11.28 -0.11
N VAL A 231 7.85 -12.27 -0.71
CA VAL A 231 6.41 -12.18 -1.02
C VAL A 231 5.60 -11.93 0.25
N GLU A 232 5.83 -12.71 1.31
CA GLU A 232 5.12 -12.51 2.58
C GLU A 232 5.35 -11.13 3.17
N SER A 233 6.60 -10.64 3.13
CA SER A 233 6.95 -9.32 3.68
C SER A 233 6.27 -8.20 2.89
N PHE A 234 6.30 -8.29 1.55
CA PHE A 234 5.63 -7.35 0.67
C PHE A 234 4.11 -7.36 0.91
N MET A 235 3.49 -8.53 0.93
CA MET A 235 2.05 -8.66 1.14
C MET A 235 1.61 -8.17 2.53
N PHE A 236 2.47 -8.28 3.55
CA PHE A 236 2.17 -7.73 4.88
C PHE A 236 2.26 -6.19 4.92
N ILE A 237 3.23 -5.61 4.21
CA ILE A 237 3.40 -4.15 4.07
C ILE A 237 2.15 -3.54 3.42
N PHE A 238 1.71 -4.09 2.29
CA PHE A 238 0.54 -3.62 1.53
C PHE A 238 -0.79 -4.20 2.01
N LEU A 239 -0.83 -4.90 3.14
CA LEU A 239 -2.03 -5.58 3.62
C LEU A 239 -3.23 -4.65 3.79
N ASN A 240 -3.00 -3.39 4.14
CA ASN A 240 -4.05 -2.40 4.34
C ASN A 240 -4.98 -2.29 3.12
N ASP A 241 -4.45 -2.47 1.90
CA ASP A 241 -5.22 -2.40 0.64
C ASP A 241 -6.18 -3.59 0.47
N TYR A 242 -5.95 -4.68 1.21
CA TYR A 242 -6.72 -5.93 1.13
C TYR A 242 -7.57 -6.20 2.37
N MET A 243 -7.57 -5.30 3.36
CA MET A 243 -8.39 -5.43 4.57
C MET A 243 -9.81 -4.96 4.29
N LYS A 244 -10.78 -5.86 4.40
CA LYS A 244 -12.18 -5.60 4.00
C LYS A 244 -13.17 -5.51 5.17
N THR A 245 -12.78 -5.95 6.36
CA THR A 245 -13.68 -6.03 7.53
C THR A 245 -12.90 -5.86 8.83
N ILE A 246 -13.56 -5.38 9.89
CA ILE A 246 -12.96 -5.25 11.23
C ILE A 246 -12.95 -6.56 12.03
N GLU A 247 -13.71 -7.56 11.57
CA GLU A 247 -13.69 -8.89 12.16
C GLU A 247 -12.78 -9.80 11.34
N ILE A 248 -12.18 -10.79 12.00
CA ILE A 248 -11.38 -11.79 11.31
C ILE A 248 -12.34 -12.92 11.00
N PRO A 249 -12.64 -13.19 9.71
CA PRO A 249 -13.56 -14.27 9.38
C PRO A 249 -13.03 -15.58 9.95
N LEU A 250 -13.89 -16.29 10.66
CA LEU A 250 -13.62 -17.66 11.08
C LEU A 250 -13.84 -18.52 9.83
N ASN A 251 -12.76 -19.07 9.29
CA ASN A 251 -12.84 -20.09 8.24
C ASN A 251 -13.62 -21.30 8.72
#